data_AF-A0A1U7Y5R8-F1
#
_entry.id   AF-A0A1U7Y5R8-F1
#
_cell.length_a   1.000
_cell.length_b   1.000
_cell.length_c   1.000
_cell.angle_alpha   90.00
_cell.angle_beta   90.00
_cell.angle_gamma   90.00
#
_symmetry.space_group_name_H-M   'P 1'
#
loop_
_entity.id
_entity.type
_entity.pdbx_description
1 polymer ?
#
loop_
_entity_poly.entity_id
_entity_poly.type
_entity_poly.pdbx_seq_one_letter_code
_entity_poly.pdbx_strand_id
1 'polypeptide(L)'
;MNNSTDTKVQQNDESGSSEERKVCGPTILKDIRKLPPGNTIAIQFNNRNQPIRKEGRKLARFLGIIARSPELTPLKIDDWRNFAKDEKKKLVEFVKKKFSIPTRGEAYVIKSTRKKWKDYKYDLKNVYTTKYKTKDALLRNKPRRIP
;
A
#
# COMPACT_ATOMS: atom_id res chain seq x y z
N MET A 1 35.80 -31.70 -58.22
CA MET A 1 34.77 -32.67 -57.85
C MET A 1 34.80 -32.87 -56.35
N ASN A 2 33.66 -32.61 -55.72
CA ASN A 2 33.19 -33.17 -54.44
C ASN A 2 33.75 -32.52 -53.16
N ASN A 3 33.15 -31.37 -52.84
CA ASN A 3 32.97 -30.91 -51.47
C ASN A 3 32.04 -31.91 -50.75
N SER A 4 32.51 -32.49 -49.64
CA SER A 4 31.68 -33.29 -48.74
C SER A 4 31.45 -32.51 -47.44
N THR A 5 30.17 -32.28 -47.18
CA THR A 5 29.56 -31.70 -45.98
C THR A 5 29.86 -32.50 -44.72
N ASP A 6 30.08 -31.82 -43.60
CA ASP A 6 29.43 -32.21 -42.34
C ASP A 6 29.14 -31.00 -41.46
N THR A 7 27.99 -31.08 -40.81
CA THR A 7 27.24 -30.08 -40.07
C THR A 7 27.46 -30.26 -38.58
N LYS A 8 27.76 -29.21 -37.80
CA LYS A 8 27.30 -29.17 -36.40
C LYS A 8 27.20 -27.77 -35.77
N VAL A 9 25.95 -27.31 -35.72
CA VAL A 9 25.23 -26.70 -34.59
C VAL A 9 25.78 -25.40 -33.99
N GLN A 10 25.13 -24.30 -34.38
CA GLN A 10 24.95 -23.10 -33.56
C GLN A 10 24.11 -23.42 -32.32
N GLN A 11 24.68 -23.19 -31.13
CA GLN A 11 23.90 -22.93 -29.92
C GLN A 11 23.80 -21.40 -29.78
N ASN A 12 22.65 -20.86 -30.14
CA ASN A 12 22.28 -19.50 -29.79
C ASN A 12 21.66 -19.56 -28.39
N ASP A 13 22.41 -19.10 -27.39
CA ASP A 13 21.84 -18.83 -26.07
C ASP A 13 20.95 -17.59 -26.17
N GLU A 14 19.63 -17.81 -26.27
CA GLU A 14 18.63 -16.76 -26.05
C GLU A 14 18.78 -16.21 -24.63
N SER A 15 19.55 -15.13 -24.50
CA SER A 15 19.50 -14.29 -23.31
C SER A 15 18.13 -13.59 -23.29
N GLY A 16 17.14 -14.25 -22.70
CA GLY A 16 15.85 -13.66 -22.37
C GLY A 16 16.08 -12.47 -21.44
N SER A 17 16.18 -11.27 -22.02
CA SER A 17 16.12 -10.01 -21.29
C SER A 17 14.75 -9.94 -20.63
N SER A 18 14.69 -10.32 -19.35
CA SER A 18 13.52 -10.10 -18.53
C SER A 18 13.45 -8.59 -18.28
N GLU A 19 12.70 -7.87 -19.12
CA GLU A 19 12.41 -6.47 -18.89
C GLU A 19 11.81 -6.32 -17.49
N GLU A 20 12.58 -5.71 -16.59
CA GLU A 20 12.10 -5.42 -15.24
C GLU A 20 10.86 -4.54 -15.36
N ARG A 21 9.70 -5.08 -14.95
CA ARG A 21 8.43 -4.35 -14.98
C ARG A 21 8.61 -3.03 -14.25
N LYS A 22 8.29 -1.91 -14.93
CA LYS A 22 8.25 -0.58 -14.30
C LYS A 22 7.34 -0.62 -13.07
N VAL A 23 7.96 -0.69 -11.90
CA VAL A 23 7.26 -0.66 -10.61
C VAL A 23 7.07 0.79 -10.20
N CYS A 24 5.80 1.21 -10.09
CA CYS A 24 5.47 2.52 -9.55
C CYS A 24 5.91 2.61 -8.09
N GLY A 25 6.80 3.56 -7.80
CA GLY A 25 7.23 3.85 -6.44
C GLY A 25 6.07 4.25 -5.51
N PRO A 26 6.31 4.29 -4.18
CA PRO A 26 5.25 4.56 -3.23
C PRO A 26 4.56 5.92 -3.44
N THR A 27 3.24 5.93 -3.52
CA THR A 27 2.44 7.16 -3.50
C THR A 27 2.63 7.91 -2.17
N ILE A 28 2.98 9.22 -2.22
CA ILE A 28 3.23 10.05 -1.01
C ILE A 28 2.12 11.09 -0.76
N LEU A 29 1.34 11.51 -1.77
CA LEU A 29 0.27 12.53 -1.69
C LEU A 29 0.64 13.69 -0.74
N LYS A 30 1.83 14.28 -0.93
CA LYS A 30 2.40 15.30 -0.05
C LYS A 30 1.45 16.51 0.10
N ASP A 31 0.81 16.90 -0.99
CA ASP A 31 -0.10 18.05 -1.04
C ASP A 31 -1.32 17.85 -0.11
N ILE A 32 -1.87 16.64 -0.07
CA ILE A 32 -3.00 16.30 0.81
C ILE A 32 -2.56 16.31 2.28
N ARG A 33 -1.33 15.88 2.59
CA ARG A 33 -0.81 15.96 3.97
C ARG A 33 -0.57 17.40 4.41
N LYS A 34 -0.02 18.23 3.52
CA LYS A 34 0.31 19.64 3.78
C LYS A 34 -0.86 20.61 3.60
N LEU A 35 -2.06 20.11 3.31
CA LEU A 35 -3.25 20.94 3.18
C LEU A 35 -3.44 21.82 4.44
N PRO A 36 -3.63 23.14 4.31
CA PRO A 36 -3.79 24.01 5.46
C PRO A 36 -5.04 23.65 6.27
N PRO A 37 -5.06 23.95 7.59
CA PRO A 37 -6.26 23.77 8.40
C PRO A 37 -7.45 24.54 7.82
N GLY A 38 -8.63 23.91 7.81
CA GLY A 38 -9.85 24.50 7.24
C GLY A 38 -10.09 24.15 5.77
N ASN A 39 -9.06 23.81 5.00
CA ASN A 39 -9.22 23.31 3.64
C ASN A 39 -9.48 21.81 3.65
N THR A 40 -10.55 21.37 3.00
CA THR A 40 -10.86 19.95 2.84
C THR A 40 -11.27 19.63 1.41
N ILE A 41 -10.98 18.41 0.97
CA ILE A 41 -11.41 17.90 -0.33
C ILE A 41 -12.82 17.32 -0.18
N ALA A 42 -13.80 17.88 -0.86
CA ALA A 42 -15.17 17.39 -0.84
C ALA A 42 -15.30 16.03 -1.53
N ILE A 43 -15.90 15.05 -0.84
CA ILE A 43 -16.12 13.71 -1.38
C ILE A 43 -17.61 13.45 -1.53
N GLN A 44 -18.01 13.06 -2.74
CA GLN A 44 -19.36 12.56 -3.00
C GLN A 44 -19.43 11.08 -2.63
N PHE A 45 -20.52 10.68 -1.97
CA PHE A 45 -20.79 9.30 -1.58
C PHE A 45 -22.10 8.82 -2.19
N ASN A 46 -22.11 7.62 -2.76
CA ASN A 46 -23.32 6.98 -3.29
C ASN A 46 -24.25 6.49 -2.15
N ASN A 47 -25.37 5.87 -2.54
CA ASN A 47 -26.38 5.33 -1.60
C ASN A 47 -25.84 4.16 -0.74
N ARG A 48 -24.71 3.56 -1.13
CA ARG A 48 -24.02 2.48 -0.39
C ARG A 48 -22.89 3.03 0.49
N ASN A 49 -22.83 4.35 0.71
CA ASN A 49 -21.79 5.05 1.45
C ASN A 49 -20.37 4.79 0.91
N GLN A 50 -20.25 4.59 -0.40
CA GLN A 50 -18.96 4.47 -1.07
C GLN A 50 -18.59 5.78 -1.75
N PRO A 51 -17.33 6.23 -1.64
CA PRO A 51 -16.89 7.45 -2.27
C PRO A 51 -16.79 7.23 -3.79
N ILE A 52 -17.28 8.18 -4.56
CA ILE A 52 -17.33 8.10 -6.02
C ILE A 52 -16.41 9.14 -6.68
N ARG A 53 -16.27 9.05 -8.01
CA ARG A 53 -15.49 9.96 -8.87
C ARG A 53 -13.98 9.98 -8.56
N LYS A 54 -13.30 11.01 -9.06
CA LYS A 54 -11.85 11.22 -8.89
C LYS A 54 -11.44 11.42 -7.43
N GLU A 55 -12.25 12.11 -6.64
CA GLU A 55 -11.93 12.39 -5.23
C GLU A 55 -12.01 11.13 -4.36
N GLY A 56 -12.94 10.20 -4.66
CA GLY A 56 -12.98 8.89 -3.99
C GLY A 56 -11.71 8.06 -4.24
N ARG A 57 -11.13 8.14 -5.44
CA ARG A 57 -9.83 7.52 -5.74
C ARG A 57 -8.68 8.16 -4.96
N LYS A 58 -8.69 9.49 -4.80
CA LYS A 58 -7.70 10.19 -3.95
C LYS A 58 -7.81 9.78 -2.49
N LEU A 59 -9.02 9.70 -1.95
CA LEU A 59 -9.26 9.17 -0.60
C LEU A 59 -8.72 7.76 -0.48
N ALA A 60 -9.06 6.85 -1.39
CA ALA A 60 -8.59 5.47 -1.34
C ALA A 60 -7.05 5.37 -1.32
N ARG A 61 -6.36 6.18 -2.14
CA ARG A 61 -4.89 6.26 -2.14
C ARG A 61 -4.35 6.79 -0.80
N PHE A 62 -4.96 7.85 -0.26
CA PHE A 62 -4.58 8.43 1.01
C PHE A 62 -4.75 7.46 2.18
N LEU A 63 -5.85 6.71 2.22
CA LEU A 63 -6.06 5.66 3.23
C LEU A 63 -5.00 4.55 3.14
N GLY A 64 -4.48 4.26 1.94
CA GLY A 64 -3.34 3.35 1.79
C GLY A 64 -2.03 3.90 2.32
N ILE A 65 -1.85 5.21 2.35
CA ILE A 65 -0.69 5.84 3.00
C ILE A 65 -0.85 5.76 4.51
N ILE A 66 -2.04 6.06 5.03
CA ILE A 66 -2.35 5.95 6.46
C ILE A 66 -2.15 4.53 6.97
N ALA A 67 -2.66 3.53 6.25
CA ALA A 67 -2.54 2.11 6.63
C ALA A 67 -1.09 1.59 6.72
N ARG A 68 -0.14 2.33 6.13
CA ARG A 68 1.30 2.05 6.17
C ARG A 68 2.06 2.98 7.13
N SER A 69 1.35 3.89 7.79
CA SER A 69 1.91 4.89 8.70
C SER A 69 1.80 4.35 10.12
N PRO A 70 2.91 4.02 10.79
CA PRO A 70 2.86 3.34 12.07
C PRO A 70 2.34 4.21 13.22
N GLU A 71 2.44 5.52 13.08
CA GLU A 71 1.85 6.52 13.98
C GLU A 71 0.31 6.45 14.02
N LEU A 72 -0.33 6.06 12.92
CA LEU A 72 -1.79 6.04 12.78
C LEU A 72 -2.35 4.62 12.78
N THR A 73 -1.59 3.64 12.27
CA THR A 73 -1.96 2.23 12.24
C THR A 73 -0.78 1.38 12.69
N PRO A 74 -0.65 1.10 13.99
CA PRO A 74 0.48 0.36 14.53
C PRO A 74 0.57 -1.05 13.95
N LEU A 75 1.79 -1.48 13.57
CA LEU A 75 2.03 -2.84 13.08
C LEU A 75 2.12 -3.89 14.21
N LYS A 76 2.41 -3.44 15.44
CA LYS A 76 2.58 -4.30 16.63
C LYS A 76 1.28 -5.01 17.05
N ILE A 77 0.13 -4.49 16.64
CA ILE A 77 -1.19 -5.05 17.01
C ILE A 77 -1.52 -6.20 16.07
N ASP A 78 -1.77 -7.41 16.57
CA ASP A 78 -2.01 -8.58 15.70
C ASP A 78 -3.35 -8.54 14.96
N ASP A 79 -4.43 -8.20 15.65
CA ASP A 79 -5.78 -8.09 15.07
C ASP A 79 -6.27 -6.64 15.11
N TRP A 80 -6.84 -6.17 13.99
CA TRP A 80 -7.55 -4.89 13.91
C TRP A 80 -8.66 -4.74 14.96
N ARG A 81 -9.24 -5.84 15.44
CA ARG A 81 -10.22 -5.79 16.55
C ARG A 81 -9.61 -5.21 17.82
N ASN A 82 -8.32 -5.47 18.08
CA ASN A 82 -7.58 -4.98 19.24
C ASN A 82 -7.09 -3.54 19.08
N PHE A 83 -7.17 -2.96 17.87
CA PHE A 83 -6.87 -1.55 17.67
C PHE A 83 -7.93 -0.68 18.38
N ALA A 84 -7.50 0.18 19.30
CA ALA A 84 -8.39 0.84 20.25
C ALA A 84 -9.45 1.69 19.53
N LYS A 85 -10.67 1.74 20.09
CA LYS A 85 -11.78 2.53 19.52
C LYS A 85 -11.41 4.02 19.41
N ASP A 86 -10.73 4.56 20.41
CA ASP A 86 -10.30 5.97 20.42
C ASP A 86 -9.22 6.26 19.39
N GLU A 87 -8.30 5.33 19.15
CA GLU A 87 -7.29 5.48 18.10
C GLU A 87 -7.92 5.41 16.70
N LYS A 88 -8.89 4.51 16.49
CA LYS A 88 -9.69 4.49 15.25
C LYS A 88 -10.44 5.79 15.04
N LYS A 89 -10.99 6.38 16.11
CA LYS A 89 -11.65 7.68 16.07
C LYS A 89 -10.68 8.79 15.70
N LYS A 90 -9.51 8.87 16.33
CA LYS A 90 -8.42 9.80 15.98
C LYS A 90 -7.99 9.67 14.52
N LEU A 91 -7.91 8.43 14.01
CA LEU A 91 -7.63 8.17 12.59
C LEU A 91 -8.73 8.75 11.67
N VAL A 92 -9.99 8.52 11.99
CA VAL A 92 -11.12 9.07 11.22
C VAL A 92 -11.12 10.59 11.27
N GLU A 93 -10.90 11.19 12.43
CA GLU A 93 -10.77 12.65 12.60
C GLU A 93 -9.61 13.20 11.78
N PHE A 94 -8.46 12.53 11.77
CA PHE A 94 -7.32 12.92 10.94
C PHE A 94 -7.67 12.91 9.44
N VAL A 95 -8.43 11.92 8.98
CA VAL A 95 -8.92 11.87 7.59
C VAL A 95 -9.92 13.00 7.33
N LYS A 96 -10.84 13.26 8.26
CA LYS A 96 -11.85 14.34 8.15
C LYS A 96 -11.23 15.74 8.12
N LYS A 97 -10.06 15.93 8.73
CA LYS A 97 -9.29 17.17 8.60
C LYS A 97 -8.79 17.45 7.18
N LYS A 98 -8.70 16.43 6.32
CA LYS A 98 -8.23 16.55 4.92
C LYS A 98 -9.34 16.37 3.89
N PHE A 99 -10.39 15.63 4.24
CA PHE A 99 -11.50 15.32 3.35
C PHE A 99 -12.83 15.62 4.04
N SER A 100 -13.75 16.30 3.34
CA SER A 100 -15.11 16.48 3.85
C SER A 100 -15.86 15.16 3.70
N ILE A 101 -15.98 14.45 4.81
CA ILE A 101 -16.62 13.13 4.90
C ILE A 101 -17.80 13.23 5.88
N PRO A 102 -19.03 12.92 5.44
CA PRO A 102 -20.19 12.86 6.32
C PRO A 102 -20.09 11.64 7.24
N THR A 103 -20.79 11.64 8.38
CA THR A 103 -20.79 10.55 9.37
C THR A 103 -21.06 9.17 8.74
N ARG A 104 -21.99 9.10 7.77
CA ARG A 104 -22.30 7.87 7.02
C ARG A 104 -21.10 7.27 6.26
N GLY A 105 -20.11 8.09 5.92
CA GLY A 105 -18.89 7.69 5.20
C GLY A 105 -17.75 7.23 6.12
N GLU A 106 -17.84 7.42 7.44
CA GLU A 106 -16.78 7.05 8.38
C GLU A 106 -16.57 5.53 8.43
N ALA A 107 -17.66 4.76 8.33
CA ALA A 107 -17.60 3.30 8.24
C ALA A 107 -16.77 2.84 7.02
N TYR A 108 -16.85 3.55 5.89
CA TYR A 108 -16.01 3.27 4.73
C TYR A 108 -14.54 3.52 5.02
N VAL A 109 -14.20 4.64 5.70
CA VAL A 109 -12.83 4.98 6.06
C VAL A 109 -12.21 3.87 6.92
N ILE A 110 -12.91 3.44 7.97
CA ILE A 110 -12.43 2.37 8.86
C ILE A 110 -12.28 1.05 8.10
N LYS A 111 -13.30 0.64 7.33
CA LYS A 111 -13.29 -0.63 6.59
C LYS A 111 -12.17 -0.67 5.53
N SER A 112 -12.02 0.41 4.77
CA SER A 112 -11.02 0.54 3.72
C SER A 112 -9.60 0.57 4.28
N THR A 113 -9.39 1.27 5.39
CA THR A 113 -8.10 1.31 6.10
C THR A 113 -7.75 -0.05 6.69
N ARG A 114 -8.70 -0.71 7.37
CA ARG A 114 -8.53 -2.08 7.89
C ARG A 114 -8.05 -3.04 6.81
N LYS A 115 -8.72 -3.05 5.66
CA LYS A 115 -8.35 -3.93 4.55
C LYS A 115 -6.92 -3.66 4.10
N LYS A 116 -6.57 -2.40 3.84
CA LYS A 116 -5.23 -2.02 3.38
C LYS A 116 -4.13 -2.31 4.40
N TRP A 117 -4.43 -2.17 5.69
CA TRP A 117 -3.50 -2.50 6.76
C TRP A 117 -3.25 -4.01 6.83
N LYS A 118 -4.30 -4.84 6.69
CA LYS A 118 -4.16 -6.30 6.58
C LYS A 118 -3.38 -6.71 5.34
N ASP A 119 -3.71 -6.14 4.18
CA ASP A 119 -3.02 -6.40 2.93
C ASP A 119 -1.53 -6.02 3.07
N TYR A 120 -1.22 -4.87 3.67
CA TYR A 120 0.15 -4.46 3.96
C TYR A 120 0.89 -5.42 4.89
N LYS A 121 0.27 -5.87 5.99
CA LYS A 121 0.88 -6.88 6.87
C LYS A 121 1.17 -8.19 6.15
N TYR A 122 0.27 -8.62 5.27
CA TYR A 122 0.45 -9.79 4.45
C TYR A 122 1.63 -9.62 3.49
N ASP A 123 1.69 -8.49 2.78
CA ASP A 123 2.80 -8.17 1.87
C ASP A 123 4.14 -8.16 2.62
N LEU A 124 4.18 -7.55 3.81
CA LEU A 124 5.37 -7.58 4.66
C LEU A 124 5.77 -9.01 5.01
N LYS A 125 4.84 -9.83 5.51
CA LYS A 125 5.14 -11.23 5.83
C LYS A 125 5.68 -11.98 4.62
N ASN A 126 5.07 -11.79 3.45
CA ASN A 126 5.50 -12.48 2.23
C ASN A 126 6.89 -12.05 1.76
N VAL A 127 7.22 -10.76 1.82
CA VAL A 127 8.54 -10.26 1.42
C VAL A 127 9.62 -10.70 2.40
N TYR A 128 9.33 -10.67 3.70
CA TYR A 128 10.35 -10.78 4.74
C TYR A 128 10.53 -12.19 5.28
N THR A 129 9.44 -12.92 5.50
CA THR A 129 9.51 -14.29 6.01
C THR A 129 9.99 -15.26 4.94
N THR A 130 9.65 -15.03 3.67
CA THR A 130 10.13 -15.85 2.55
C THR A 130 11.60 -15.58 2.24
N LYS A 131 12.07 -14.34 2.40
CA LYS A 131 13.45 -13.94 2.07
C LYS A 131 14.44 -14.18 3.22
N TYR A 132 14.01 -14.06 4.47
CA TYR A 132 14.87 -14.23 5.64
C TYR A 132 14.29 -15.29 6.58
N LYS A 133 14.96 -16.45 6.66
CA LYS A 133 14.54 -17.59 7.49
C LYS A 133 14.72 -17.32 8.99
N THR A 134 15.72 -16.53 9.36
CA THR A 134 16.08 -16.24 10.76
C THR A 134 15.67 -14.82 11.16
N LYS A 135 15.22 -14.66 12.41
CA LYS A 135 14.75 -13.38 12.96
C LYS A 135 15.84 -12.29 12.93
N ASP A 136 17.10 -12.66 13.15
CA ASP A 136 18.21 -11.72 13.13
C ASP A 136 18.55 -11.23 11.72
N ALA A 137 18.46 -12.10 10.72
CA ALA A 137 18.66 -11.73 9.32
C ALA A 137 17.56 -10.76 8.85
N LEU A 138 16.33 -10.94 9.33
CA LEU A 138 15.22 -10.03 9.08
C LEU A 138 15.46 -8.64 9.70
N LEU A 139 15.88 -8.58 10.97
CA LEU A 139 16.12 -7.32 11.67
C LEU A 139 17.27 -6.51 11.02
N ARG A 140 18.33 -7.19 10.56
CA ARG A 140 19.45 -6.55 9.84
C ARG A 140 19.05 -5.97 8.48
N ASN A 141 18.12 -6.60 7.78
CA ASN A 141 17.69 -6.19 6.44
C ASN A 141 16.34 -5.45 6.40
N LYS A 142 15.92 -4.94 7.56
CA LYS A 142 14.67 -4.22 7.72
C LYS A 142 14.75 -2.86 7.00
N PRO A 143 13.83 -2.55 6.05
CA PRO A 143 13.79 -1.24 5.43
C PRO A 143 13.49 -0.17 6.46
N ARG A 144 14.14 0.99 6.31
CA ARG A 144 13.96 2.19 7.14
C ARG A 144 12.50 2.63 7.33
N ARG A 145 11.61 2.26 6.40
CA ARG A 145 10.21 2.67 6.38
C ARG A 145 9.30 1.82 7.27
N ILE A 146 9.76 0.64 7.69
CA ILE A 146 9.00 -0.23 8.60
C ILE A 146 9.52 0.08 10.01
N PRO A 147 8.68 0.50 10.97
CA PRO A 147 9.10 0.76 12.35
C PRO A 147 9.53 -0.50 13.08
#